data_AF-A0A2V9Y262-F1
#
_entry.id   AF-A0A2V9Y262-F1
#
_cell.length_a   1.000
_cell.length_b   1.000
_cell.length_c   1.000
_cell.angle_alpha   90.00
_cell.angle_beta   90.00
_cell.angle_gamma   90.00
#
_symmetry.space_group_name_H-M   'P 1'
#
loop_
_entity.id
_entity.type
_entity.pdbx_description
1 polymer ?
#
loop_
_entity_poly.entity_id
_entity_poly.type
_entity_poly.pdbx_seq_one_letter_code
_entity_poly.pdbx_strand_id
1 'polypeptide(L)' 'KSKYKLYYVDSFAAALAIEYKATLVTSDSDFRRLGHGFPTVWLKA' A
#
# COMPACT_ATOMS: atom_id res chain seq x y z
N LYS A 1 9.08 -16.19 4.21
CA LYS A 1 8.54 -15.79 2.89
C LYS A 1 7.73 -14.52 3.07
N SER A 2 7.96 -13.45 2.28
CA SER A 2 7.13 -12.24 2.40
C SER A 2 5.71 -12.56 1.93
N LYS A 3 4.72 -12.04 2.66
CA LYS A 3 3.30 -12.27 2.37
C LYS A 3 2.83 -11.50 1.13
N TYR A 4 3.56 -10.44 0.77
CA TYR A 4 3.30 -9.56 -0.36
C TYR A 4 4.60 -9.31 -1.14
N LYS A 5 4.50 -9.34 -2.47
CA LYS A 5 5.59 -9.01 -3.39
C LYS A 5 5.41 -7.55 -3.82
N LEU A 6 5.78 -6.64 -2.94
CA LEU A 6 5.89 -5.20 -3.22
C LEU A 6 7.34 -4.86 -3.56
N TYR A 7 7.54 -3.76 -4.27
CA TYR A 7 8.86 -3.22 -4.41
C TYR A 7 9.38 -2.70 -3.05
N TYR A 8 10.70 -2.63 -2.92
CA TYR A 8 11.35 -2.20 -1.68
C TYR A 8 10.87 -0.81 -1.23
N VAL A 9 10.75 0.13 -2.15
CA VAL A 9 10.27 1.49 -1.86
C VAL A 9 8.80 1.49 -1.47
N ASP A 10 7.94 0.77 -2.19
CA ASP A 10 6.51 0.66 -1.89
C ASP A 10 6.23 0.05 -0.51
N SER A 11 7.16 -0.79 -0.04
CA SER A 11 7.08 -1.39 1.29
C SER A 11 7.14 -0.34 2.40
N PHE A 12 7.88 0.76 2.21
CA PHE A 12 7.90 1.86 3.18
C PHE A 12 6.58 2.63 3.18
N ALA A 13 6.04 2.95 2.00
CA ALA A 13 4.74 3.63 1.91
C ALA A 13 3.62 2.79 2.57
N ALA A 14 3.61 1.48 2.32
CA ALA A 14 2.66 0.56 2.95
C ALA A 14 2.88 0.45 4.48
N ALA A 15 4.13 0.28 4.92
CA ALA A 15 4.45 0.18 6.35
C ALA A 15 4.06 1.44 7.11
N LEU A 16 4.35 2.62 6.55
CA LEU A 16 4.00 3.91 7.13
C LEU A 16 2.48 4.08 7.22
N ALA A 17 1.74 3.72 6.16
CA ALA A 17 0.27 3.75 6.19
C ALA A 17 -0.31 2.85 7.30
N ILE A 18 0.26 1.66 7.49
CA ILE A 18 -0.15 0.73 8.55
C ILE A 18 0.19 1.29 9.94
N GLU A 19 1.43 1.75 10.14
CA GLU A 19 1.93 2.24 11.43
C GLU A 19 1.12 3.42 11.96
N TYR A 20 0.83 4.39 11.08
CA TYR A 20 0.09 5.60 11.44
C TYR A 20 -1.43 5.44 11.30
N LYS A 21 -1.93 4.24 10.94
CA LYS A 21 -3.34 4.00 10.58
C LYS A 21 -3.85 5.02 9.56
N ALA A 22 -2.97 5.45 8.67
CA ALA A 22 -3.24 6.46 7.67
C ALA A 22 -3.88 5.85 6.42
N THR A 23 -4.54 6.69 5.64
CA THR A 23 -5.05 6.29 4.33
C THR A 23 -3.93 6.36 3.31
N LEU A 24 -3.61 5.25 2.66
CA LEU A 24 -2.67 5.25 1.54
C LEU A 24 -3.36 5.84 0.32
N VAL A 25 -2.81 6.92 -0.23
CA VAL A 25 -3.31 7.52 -1.47
C VAL A 25 -2.33 7.19 -2.59
N THR A 26 -2.77 6.45 -3.60
CA THR A 26 -1.90 6.02 -4.70
C THR A 26 -2.68 5.75 -5.98
N SER A 27 -2.06 5.93 -7.14
CA SER A 27 -2.55 5.44 -8.44
C SER A 27 -1.89 4.11 -8.85
N ASP A 28 -0.95 3.61 -8.06
CA ASP A 28 -0.14 2.44 -8.40
C ASP A 28 -0.88 1.13 -8.10
N SER A 29 -1.22 0.41 -9.17
CA SER A 29 -1.94 -0.85 -9.10
C SER A 29 -1.25 -1.97 -8.30
N ASP A 30 0.07 -1.91 -8.09
CA ASP A 30 0.78 -2.94 -7.34
C ASP A 30 0.32 -3.02 -5.87
N PHE A 31 -0.16 -1.90 -5.31
CA PHE A 31 -0.74 -1.88 -3.97
C PHE A 31 -2.05 -2.66 -3.86
N ARG A 32 -2.72 -3.03 -4.97
CA ARG A 32 -3.90 -3.91 -4.92
C ARG A 32 -3.58 -5.28 -4.34
N ARG A 33 -2.31 -5.72 -4.43
CA ARG A 33 -1.82 -6.98 -3.87
C ARG A 33 -1.83 -7.00 -2.35
N LEU A 34 -1.78 -5.85 -1.69
CA LEU A 34 -1.87 -5.73 -0.23
C LEU A 34 -3.29 -5.99 0.32
N GLY A 35 -4.30 -5.99 -0.57
CA GLY A 35 -5.69 -6.23 -0.19
C GLY A 35 -6.27 -5.13 0.71
N HIS A 36 -7.32 -5.46 1.45
CA HIS A 36 -8.05 -4.53 2.32
C HIS A 36 -7.42 -4.36 3.72
N GLY A 37 -6.10 -4.51 3.84
CA GLY A 37 -5.39 -4.47 5.13
C GLY A 37 -5.35 -3.08 5.78
N PHE A 38 -5.55 -2.02 5.00
CA PHE A 38 -5.59 -0.63 5.47
C PHE A 38 -6.37 0.26 4.47
N PRO A 39 -6.87 1.43 4.92
CA PRO A 39 -7.63 2.33 4.05
C PRO A 39 -6.77 2.78 2.87
N THR A 40 -7.29 2.60 1.64
CA THR A 40 -6.57 2.98 0.42
C THR A 40 -7.50 3.79 -0.50
N VAL A 41 -7.03 4.95 -0.95
CA VAL A 41 -7.71 5.80 -1.94
C VAL A 41 -6.96 5.71 -3.26
N TRP A 42 -7.69 5.30 -4.29
CA TRP A 42 -7.17 5.15 -5.64
C TRP A 42 -7.32 6.46 -6.41
N LEU A 43 -6.19 7.08 -6.76
CA LEU A 43 -6.20 8.22 -7.67
C LEU A 43 -6.45 7.71 -9.09
N LYS A 44 -7.35 8.36 -9.82
CA LYS A 44 -7.50 8.15 -11.26
C LYS A 44 -6.25 8.73 -11.93
N ALA A 45 -5.54 7.91 -12.70
CA ALA A 45 -4.54 8.38 -13.65
C ALA A 45 -5.22 9.10 -14.82
#